data_AF-A0A4R4Q3G5-F1
#
_entry.id   AF-A0A4R4Q3G5-F1
#
_cell.length_a   1.000
_cell.length_b   1.000
_cell.length_c   1.000
_cell.angle_alpha   90.00
_cell.angle_beta   90.00
_cell.angle_gamma   90.00
#
_symmetry.space_group_name_H-M   'P 1'
#
loop_
_entity.id
_entity.type
_entity.pdbx_description
1 polymer ?
#
loop_
_entity_poly.entity_id
_entity_poly.type
_entity_poly.pdbx_seq_one_letter_code
_entity_poly.pdbx_strand_id
1 'polypeptide(L)'
;MQTAKLASEVWLRSAPAHVVVENDHFVRSLVRGGLAPGERGRDPDGLDPIEADPVLLREHYWDRVTRAKRVAVQFGAADHDDLDDYFTVAPERSSRATLERARTTIGPGSPADFLLRSIDRLAATKHVSHSEACREAMRLLAAAWPDLVERSHAAPGAAPPTVERVLAEFHAAVGAGHVGRGTAPGRPRAPEDPVDARLTTVEARELASLYMLGRRCFTDEELRLAQRLAENPRLRYALLATHLRLVAESGAEAVRLTVGWGTTRALLPFTEAFVNRTGYASPVIDLSPNPKLITVLCDNVLPAVAGELIGRNAAEDALDADALVAGVQAAVRRGVFAVTIGLFHRSERPDVAALSGFSRRVCPAVTPFGGFCRRWLPYYFERCPGASSRRAPSRPASPEAALSRASPPCRTC
;
A
#
# COMPACT_ATOMS: atom_id res chain seq x y z
N MET A 1 7.05 -10.77 6.64
CA MET A 1 6.27 -9.77 5.86
C MET A 1 5.43 -8.83 6.73
N GLN A 2 4.73 -9.30 7.78
CA GLN A 2 4.01 -8.43 8.75
C GLN A 2 4.95 -7.56 9.63
N THR A 3 6.20 -7.99 9.83
CA THR A 3 7.24 -7.28 10.62
C THR A 3 7.67 -5.92 10.05
N ALA A 4 7.48 -5.65 8.75
CA ALA A 4 7.96 -4.40 8.12
C ALA A 4 6.94 -3.24 8.19
N LYS A 5 5.64 -3.53 8.21
CA LYS A 5 4.62 -2.53 8.59
C LYS A 5 4.81 -2.09 10.04
N LEU A 6 5.23 -3.01 10.89
CA LEU A 6 5.61 -2.79 12.29
C LEU A 6 6.82 -1.86 12.43
N ALA A 7 7.81 -1.84 11.53
CA ALA A 7 8.94 -0.91 11.63
C ALA A 7 8.54 0.56 11.38
N SER A 8 7.68 0.79 10.39
CA SER A 8 7.07 2.11 10.16
C SER A 8 6.10 2.50 11.28
N GLU A 9 5.44 1.52 11.90
CA GLU A 9 4.51 1.73 13.00
C GLU A 9 5.20 1.99 14.35
N VAL A 10 6.26 1.25 14.68
CA VAL A 10 7.12 1.54 15.83
C VAL A 10 7.76 2.91 15.66
N TRP A 11 8.22 3.26 14.46
CA TRP A 11 8.69 4.61 14.15
C TRP A 11 7.58 5.65 14.33
N LEU A 12 6.39 5.48 13.73
CA LEU A 12 5.28 6.43 13.86
C LEU A 12 4.75 6.58 15.31
N ARG A 13 4.80 5.51 16.12
CA ARG A 13 4.38 5.54 17.53
C ARG A 13 5.46 6.11 18.47
N SER A 14 6.73 6.02 18.09
CA SER A 14 7.87 6.57 18.86
C SER A 14 8.31 7.95 18.36
N ALA A 15 7.87 8.36 17.17
CA ALA A 15 8.15 9.67 16.60
C ALA A 15 7.32 10.74 17.33
N PRO A 16 7.94 11.85 17.75
CA PRO A 16 7.20 13.02 18.24
C PRO A 16 6.14 13.49 17.23
N ALA A 17 5.02 14.03 17.71
CA ALA A 17 3.90 14.44 16.86
C ALA A 17 4.28 15.40 15.71
N HIS A 18 5.26 16.29 15.93
CA HIS A 18 5.78 17.18 14.88
C HIS A 18 6.46 16.41 13.74
N VAL A 19 7.21 15.34 14.05
CA VAL A 19 7.86 14.47 13.07
C VAL A 19 6.83 13.71 12.22
N VAL A 20 5.69 13.34 12.80
CA VAL A 20 4.59 12.69 12.06
C VAL A 20 3.93 13.68 11.09
N VAL A 21 3.69 14.93 11.51
CA VAL A 21 3.13 15.99 10.67
C VAL A 21 4.08 16.37 9.53
N GLU A 22 5.38 16.46 9.81
CA GLU A 22 6.39 16.72 8.79
C GLU A 22 6.59 15.53 7.85
N ASN A 23 6.47 14.28 8.32
CA ASN A 23 6.44 13.10 7.45
C ASN A 23 5.25 13.12 6.50
N ASP A 24 4.07 13.47 6.99
CA ASP A 24 2.94 13.75 6.12
C ASP A 24 3.24 14.91 5.15
N HIS A 25 3.97 15.94 5.56
CA HIS A 25 4.44 17.01 4.67
C HIS A 25 5.44 16.53 3.61
N PHE A 26 6.39 15.65 3.95
CA PHE A 26 7.33 15.04 2.99
C PHE A 26 6.59 14.12 2.02
N VAL A 27 5.76 13.22 2.55
CA VAL A 27 4.89 12.39 1.72
C VAL A 27 4.13 13.28 0.76
N ARG A 28 3.60 14.43 1.21
CA ARG A 28 2.90 15.47 0.41
C ARG A 28 3.80 16.31 -0.50
N SER A 29 5.08 16.54 -0.18
CA SER A 29 6.03 17.32 -0.99
C SER A 29 6.53 16.52 -2.19
N LEU A 30 6.66 15.19 -2.03
CA LEU A 30 6.81 14.25 -3.14
C LEU A 30 5.61 14.29 -4.13
N VAL A 31 4.48 14.90 -3.74
CA VAL A 31 3.16 14.84 -4.45
C VAL A 31 2.74 16.16 -5.08
N ARG A 32 2.96 17.29 -4.38
CA ARG A 32 2.26 18.54 -4.68
C ARG A 32 2.70 19.23 -5.97
N GLY A 33 3.69 18.72 -6.69
CA GLY A 33 4.15 19.38 -7.91
C GLY A 33 4.73 20.75 -7.59
N GLY A 34 5.82 20.74 -6.84
CA GLY A 34 6.65 21.90 -6.53
C GLY A 34 8.03 21.43 -6.10
N LEU A 35 8.58 20.43 -6.80
CA LEU A 35 10.02 20.23 -6.79
C LEU A 35 10.59 21.42 -7.53
N ALA A 36 11.47 22.19 -6.89
CA ALA A 36 12.30 23.11 -7.65
C ALA A 36 12.94 22.29 -8.78
N PRO A 37 12.84 22.72 -10.04
CA PRO A 37 13.52 22.01 -11.10
C PRO A 37 14.98 21.90 -10.70
N GLY A 38 15.49 20.67 -10.58
CA GLY A 38 16.90 20.45 -10.81
C GLY A 38 17.24 21.14 -12.13
N GLU A 39 18.42 21.75 -12.21
CA GLU A 39 18.87 22.57 -13.34
C GLU A 39 18.28 22.08 -14.67
N ARG A 40 17.52 22.94 -15.36
CA ARG A 40 16.94 22.60 -16.67
C ARG A 40 18.07 22.12 -17.59
N GLY A 41 18.05 20.84 -17.93
CA GLY A 41 19.06 20.21 -18.79
C GLY A 41 20.01 19.24 -18.09
N ARG A 42 19.90 19.03 -16.77
CA ARG A 42 20.65 17.99 -16.06
C ARG A 42 19.71 16.89 -15.58
N ASP A 43 19.79 15.75 -16.25
CA ASP A 43 19.25 14.51 -15.72
C ASP A 43 20.03 14.15 -14.44
N PRO A 44 19.42 14.18 -13.24
CA PRO A 44 20.16 14.06 -11.97
C PRO A 44 20.94 12.75 -11.83
N ASP A 45 20.51 11.71 -12.55
CA ASP A 45 21.07 10.36 -12.49
C ASP A 45 21.61 9.84 -13.85
N GLY A 46 21.42 10.57 -14.96
CA GLY A 46 21.79 10.09 -16.30
C GLY A 46 21.00 8.84 -16.74
N LEU A 47 19.71 8.77 -16.41
CA LEU A 47 18.77 7.77 -16.92
C LEU A 47 18.54 7.89 -18.44
N ASP A 48 18.53 9.10 -19.01
CA ASP A 48 18.28 9.32 -20.44
C ASP A 48 19.22 8.49 -21.37
N PRO A 49 20.55 8.36 -21.11
CA PRO A 49 21.42 7.45 -21.88
C PRO A 49 21.29 5.96 -21.53
N ILE A 50 20.80 5.60 -20.34
CA ILE A 50 20.61 4.20 -19.90
C ILE A 50 19.26 3.65 -20.40
N GLU A 51 18.26 4.52 -20.56
CA GLU A 51 16.93 4.23 -21.11
C GLU A 51 16.96 3.83 -22.59
N ALA A 52 18.07 4.07 -23.29
CA ALA A 52 18.22 3.70 -24.70
C ALA A 52 18.43 2.18 -24.91
N ASP A 53 18.79 1.43 -23.86
CA ASP A 53 19.02 -0.02 -23.93
C ASP A 53 18.40 -0.74 -22.71
N PRO A 54 17.38 -1.61 -22.91
CA PRO A 54 16.75 -2.36 -21.83
C PRO A 54 17.72 -3.27 -21.05
N VAL A 55 18.78 -3.78 -21.69
CA VAL A 55 19.78 -4.63 -21.04
C VAL A 55 20.61 -3.80 -20.08
N LEU A 56 21.13 -2.66 -20.53
CA LEU A 56 21.92 -1.75 -19.67
C LEU A 56 21.09 -1.20 -18.51
N LEU A 57 19.81 -0.88 -18.72
CA LEU A 57 18.90 -0.47 -17.64
C LEU A 57 18.77 -1.56 -16.58
N ARG A 58 18.58 -2.81 -17.02
CA ARG A 58 18.45 -3.96 -16.12
C ARG A 58 19.73 -4.17 -15.31
N GLU A 59 20.89 -4.15 -15.96
CA GLU A 59 22.20 -4.30 -15.31
C GLU A 59 22.45 -3.18 -14.30
N HIS A 60 22.19 -1.92 -14.69
CA HIS A 60 22.34 -0.76 -13.81
C HIS A 60 21.42 -0.86 -12.58
N TYR A 61 20.15 -1.22 -12.79
CA TYR A 61 19.21 -1.43 -11.70
C TYR A 61 19.72 -2.51 -10.74
N TRP A 62 20.14 -3.65 -11.28
CA TRP A 62 20.54 -4.79 -10.47
C TRP A 62 21.86 -4.56 -9.72
N ASP A 63 22.82 -3.84 -10.30
CA ASP A 63 24.04 -3.43 -9.59
C ASP A 63 23.70 -2.55 -8.38
N ARG A 64 22.79 -1.57 -8.52
CA ARG A 64 22.34 -0.74 -7.40
C ARG A 64 21.66 -1.57 -6.30
N VAL A 65 20.76 -2.48 -6.69
CA VAL A 65 20.08 -3.37 -5.75
C VAL A 65 21.08 -4.26 -5.01
N THR A 66 21.98 -4.91 -5.73
CA THR A 66 22.98 -5.84 -5.17
C THR A 66 23.86 -5.16 -4.14
N ARG A 67 24.32 -3.93 -4.42
CA ARG A 67 25.11 -3.12 -3.48
C ARG A 67 24.36 -2.75 -2.19
N ALA A 68 23.03 -2.73 -2.22
CA ALA A 68 22.18 -2.42 -1.08
C ALA A 68 21.43 -3.65 -0.53
N LYS A 69 21.66 -4.86 -1.07
CA LYS A 69 20.87 -6.08 -0.83
C LYS A 69 20.74 -6.40 0.65
N ARG A 70 21.85 -6.34 1.40
CA ARG A 70 21.84 -6.57 2.86
C ARG A 70 20.85 -5.65 3.60
N VAL A 71 20.81 -4.37 3.25
CA VAL A 71 19.89 -3.40 3.86
C VAL A 71 18.47 -3.64 3.37
N ALA A 72 18.28 -3.87 2.06
CA ALA A 72 16.97 -4.17 1.50
C ALA A 72 16.31 -5.41 2.14
N VAL A 73 17.07 -6.48 2.37
CA VAL A 73 16.61 -7.71 3.04
C VAL A 73 16.23 -7.44 4.51
N GLN A 74 17.00 -6.63 5.24
CA GLN A 74 16.63 -6.19 6.59
C GLN A 74 15.29 -5.44 6.62
N PHE A 75 14.95 -4.73 5.54
CA PHE A 75 13.66 -4.05 5.36
C PHE A 75 12.61 -4.89 4.59
N GLY A 76 12.85 -6.19 4.47
CA GLY A 76 11.87 -7.17 4.01
C GLY A 76 11.79 -7.37 2.50
N ALA A 77 12.82 -6.97 1.75
CA ALA A 77 13.05 -7.57 0.43
C ALA A 77 13.32 -9.08 0.58
N ALA A 78 12.86 -9.88 -0.39
CA ALA A 78 13.26 -11.27 -0.47
C ALA A 78 14.75 -11.37 -0.83
N ASP A 79 15.43 -12.42 -0.40
CA ASP A 79 16.87 -12.59 -0.63
C ASP A 79 17.14 -13.31 -1.96
N HIS A 80 16.62 -12.74 -3.06
CA HIS A 80 16.78 -13.34 -4.40
C HIS A 80 18.14 -13.00 -5.02
N ASP A 81 18.70 -13.95 -5.76
CA ASP A 81 19.96 -13.80 -6.50
C ASP A 81 19.74 -13.31 -7.93
N ASP A 82 18.50 -13.36 -8.44
CA ASP A 82 18.11 -12.80 -9.73
C ASP A 82 17.05 -11.70 -9.55
N LEU A 83 17.11 -10.70 -10.43
CA LEU A 83 16.09 -9.67 -10.54
C LEU A 83 14.75 -10.24 -11.06
N ASP A 84 14.78 -11.28 -11.88
CA ASP A 84 13.56 -11.91 -12.43
C ASP A 84 12.65 -12.51 -11.37
N ASP A 85 13.21 -12.98 -10.26
CA ASP A 85 12.45 -13.53 -9.13
C ASP A 85 11.52 -12.49 -8.48
N TYR A 86 11.80 -11.19 -8.65
CA TYR A 86 10.94 -10.12 -8.14
C TYR A 86 9.75 -9.82 -9.05
N PHE A 87 9.78 -10.25 -10.33
CA PHE A 87 8.70 -10.07 -11.30
C PHE A 87 7.66 -11.18 -11.21
N THR A 88 7.14 -11.40 -10.01
CA THR A 88 6.23 -12.50 -9.71
C THR A 88 4.87 -11.97 -9.26
N VAL A 89 3.81 -12.68 -9.65
CA VAL A 89 2.45 -12.45 -9.19
C VAL A 89 1.96 -13.73 -8.52
N ALA A 90 1.72 -13.64 -7.22
CA ALA A 90 1.37 -14.82 -6.41
C ALA A 90 -0.09 -15.27 -6.67
N PRO A 91 -0.33 -16.47 -7.26
CA PRO A 91 -1.67 -16.93 -7.63
C PRO A 91 -2.57 -17.17 -6.42
N GLU A 92 -2.00 -17.52 -5.27
CA GLU A 92 -2.70 -17.73 -4.01
C GLU A 92 -3.28 -16.44 -3.41
N ARG A 93 -3.00 -15.28 -4.02
CA ARG A 93 -3.57 -14.00 -3.64
C ARG A 93 -4.97 -13.76 -4.20
N SER A 94 -5.52 -14.72 -4.96
CA SER A 94 -6.86 -14.56 -5.52
C SER A 94 -7.90 -14.47 -4.41
N SER A 95 -8.98 -13.74 -4.69
CA SER A 95 -10.09 -13.59 -3.76
C SER A 95 -10.71 -14.95 -3.42
N ARG A 96 -10.83 -15.85 -4.40
CA ARG A 96 -11.31 -17.23 -4.22
C ARG A 96 -10.35 -18.04 -3.35
N ALA A 97 -9.07 -18.11 -3.71
CA ALA A 97 -8.08 -18.90 -2.97
C ALA A 97 -7.91 -18.41 -1.52
N THR A 98 -7.94 -17.09 -1.33
CA THR A 98 -7.87 -16.49 0.01
C THR A 98 -9.10 -16.87 0.85
N LEU A 99 -10.30 -16.81 0.26
CA LEU A 99 -11.54 -17.17 0.95
C LEU A 99 -11.60 -18.66 1.28
N GLU A 100 -11.22 -19.53 0.34
CA GLU A 100 -11.15 -20.98 0.54
C GLU A 100 -10.17 -21.35 1.65
N ARG A 101 -8.99 -20.71 1.66
CA ARG A 101 -8.04 -20.87 2.76
C ARG A 101 -8.64 -20.41 4.09
N ALA A 102 -9.25 -19.24 4.14
CA ALA A 102 -9.89 -18.75 5.36
C ALA A 102 -10.93 -19.76 5.89
N ARG A 103 -11.78 -20.32 5.02
CA ARG A 103 -12.81 -21.32 5.38
C ARG A 103 -12.25 -22.65 5.89
N THR A 104 -11.06 -23.03 5.45
CA THR A 104 -10.43 -24.30 5.85
C THR A 104 -9.53 -24.17 7.07
N THR A 105 -9.02 -22.97 7.37
CA THR A 105 -8.09 -22.75 8.48
C THR A 105 -8.74 -22.17 9.74
N ILE A 106 -9.89 -21.51 9.61
CA ILE A 106 -10.54 -20.83 10.74
C ILE A 106 -11.36 -21.84 11.55
N GLY A 107 -11.09 -21.92 12.86
CA GLY A 107 -11.83 -22.77 13.78
C GLY A 107 -13.29 -22.29 13.96
N PRO A 108 -14.30 -23.18 13.94
CA PRO A 108 -15.69 -22.82 14.19
C PRO A 108 -15.87 -22.12 15.54
N GLY A 109 -16.63 -21.03 15.57
CA GLY A 109 -16.85 -20.25 16.80
C GLY A 109 -15.68 -19.39 17.26
N SER A 110 -14.56 -19.36 16.53
CA SER A 110 -13.45 -18.44 16.82
C SER A 110 -13.84 -16.98 16.52
N PRO A 111 -13.09 -15.99 17.06
CA PRO A 111 -13.21 -14.59 16.64
C PRO A 111 -13.16 -14.39 15.13
N ALA A 112 -12.28 -15.12 14.44
CA ALA A 112 -12.15 -15.04 12.99
C ALA A 112 -13.38 -15.64 12.28
N ASP A 113 -14.01 -16.70 12.80
CA ASP A 113 -15.23 -17.27 12.24
C ASP A 113 -16.39 -16.25 12.25
N PHE A 114 -16.61 -15.58 13.38
CA PHE A 114 -17.66 -14.55 13.47
C PHE A 114 -17.43 -13.38 12.51
N LEU A 115 -16.18 -12.95 12.35
CA LEU A 115 -15.86 -11.92 11.35
C LEU A 115 -16.11 -12.44 9.93
N LEU A 116 -15.68 -13.66 9.59
CA LEU A 116 -15.88 -14.25 8.26
C LEU A 116 -17.36 -14.38 7.92
N ARG A 117 -18.19 -14.87 8.85
CA ARG A 117 -19.65 -14.97 8.68
C ARG A 117 -20.31 -13.60 8.49
N SER A 118 -19.79 -12.56 9.14
CA SER A 118 -20.25 -11.18 8.94
C SER A 118 -19.88 -10.66 7.55
N ILE A 119 -18.71 -11.03 7.04
CA ILE A 119 -18.26 -10.71 5.68
C ILE A 119 -19.14 -11.42 4.65
N ASP A 120 -19.37 -12.73 4.81
CA ASP A 120 -20.24 -13.52 3.91
C ASP A 120 -21.65 -12.91 3.85
N ARG A 121 -22.21 -12.55 5.01
CA ARG A 121 -23.52 -11.90 5.09
C ARG A 121 -23.54 -10.56 4.35
N LEU A 122 -22.57 -9.68 4.60
CA LEU A 122 -22.49 -8.38 3.94
C LEU A 122 -22.29 -8.52 2.42
N ALA A 123 -21.48 -9.48 1.98
CA ALA A 123 -21.26 -9.77 0.56
C ALA A 123 -22.59 -10.19 -0.10
N ALA A 124 -23.34 -11.09 0.52
CA ALA A 124 -24.63 -11.54 0.03
C ALA A 124 -25.68 -10.42 0.00
N THR A 125 -25.83 -9.66 1.10
CA THR A 125 -26.86 -8.62 1.21
C THR A 125 -26.60 -7.41 0.32
N LYS A 126 -25.33 -7.03 0.12
CA LYS A 126 -24.96 -5.86 -0.69
C LYS A 126 -24.60 -6.20 -2.14
N HIS A 127 -24.60 -7.49 -2.50
CA HIS A 127 -24.16 -7.97 -3.82
C HIS A 127 -22.75 -7.46 -4.21
N VAL A 128 -21.82 -7.50 -3.25
CA VAL A 128 -20.43 -7.05 -3.43
C VAL A 128 -19.45 -8.20 -3.25
N SER A 129 -18.20 -8.00 -3.67
CA SER A 129 -17.14 -8.97 -3.44
C SER A 129 -16.84 -9.15 -1.95
N HIS A 130 -16.32 -10.33 -1.56
CA HIS A 130 -15.90 -10.59 -0.17
C HIS A 130 -14.83 -9.61 0.32
N SER A 131 -13.97 -9.08 -0.57
CA SER A 131 -13.00 -8.05 -0.20
C SER A 131 -13.66 -6.71 0.12
N GLU A 132 -14.67 -6.30 -0.64
CA GLU A 132 -15.45 -5.09 -0.36
C GLU A 132 -16.27 -5.24 0.93
N ALA A 133 -16.93 -6.39 1.09
CA ALA A 133 -17.63 -6.73 2.31
C ALA A 133 -16.68 -6.78 3.53
N CYS A 134 -15.45 -7.27 3.37
CA CYS A 134 -14.42 -7.24 4.42
C CYS A 134 -14.03 -5.81 4.79
N ARG A 135 -13.76 -4.94 3.82
CA ARG A 135 -13.46 -3.52 4.11
C ARG A 135 -14.60 -2.84 4.83
N GLU A 136 -15.83 -3.13 4.42
CA GLU A 136 -17.03 -2.58 5.06
C GLU A 136 -17.24 -3.13 6.48
N ALA A 137 -17.12 -4.45 6.67
CA ALA A 137 -17.18 -5.08 7.98
C ALA A 137 -16.16 -4.45 8.94
N MET A 138 -14.92 -4.30 8.49
CA MET A 138 -13.85 -3.69 9.29
C MET A 138 -14.10 -2.21 9.57
N ARG A 139 -14.71 -1.46 8.63
CA ARG A 139 -15.09 -0.05 8.85
C ARG A 139 -16.19 0.07 9.90
N LEU A 140 -17.23 -0.76 9.79
CA LEU A 140 -18.35 -0.81 10.73
C LEU A 140 -17.88 -1.24 12.12
N LEU A 141 -17.05 -2.28 12.18
CA LEU A 141 -16.46 -2.79 13.42
C LEU A 141 -15.56 -1.74 14.09
N ALA A 142 -14.71 -1.04 13.32
CA ALA A 142 -13.87 0.03 13.87
C ALA A 142 -14.69 1.17 14.49
N ALA A 143 -15.82 1.53 13.88
CA ALA A 143 -16.70 2.58 14.39
C ALA A 143 -17.50 2.14 15.61
N ALA A 144 -17.96 0.89 15.64
CA ALA A 144 -18.80 0.34 16.71
C ALA A 144 -18.01 -0.31 17.85
N TRP A 145 -16.67 -0.36 17.76
CA TRP A 145 -15.84 -1.12 18.70
C TRP A 145 -16.07 -0.75 20.17
N PRO A 146 -16.00 0.53 20.59
CA PRO A 146 -16.16 0.89 22.00
C PRO A 146 -17.51 0.42 22.55
N ASP A 147 -18.60 0.73 21.85
CA ASP A 147 -19.96 0.35 22.24
C ASP A 147 -20.17 -1.18 22.29
N LEU A 148 -19.53 -1.92 21.38
CA LEU A 148 -19.60 -3.38 21.37
C LEU A 148 -18.88 -3.98 22.58
N VAL A 149 -17.69 -3.49 22.91
CA VAL A 149 -16.95 -3.97 24.08
C VAL A 149 -17.70 -3.65 25.35
N GLU A 150 -18.25 -2.44 25.49
CA GLU A 150 -19.03 -2.02 26.66
C GLU A 150 -20.26 -2.92 26.87
N ARG A 151 -21.04 -3.19 25.82
CA ARG A 151 -22.19 -4.11 25.88
C ARG A 151 -21.80 -5.57 26.17
N SER A 152 -20.60 -5.96 25.76
CA SER A 152 -20.07 -7.30 25.99
C SER A 152 -19.55 -7.50 27.42
N HIS A 153 -19.45 -6.46 28.27
CA HIS A 153 -19.10 -6.65 29.67
C HIS A 153 -20.20 -7.44 30.42
N ALA A 154 -19.77 -8.39 31.25
CA ALA A 154 -20.69 -9.18 32.06
C ALA A 154 -21.29 -8.36 33.22
N ALA A 155 -20.53 -7.41 33.76
CA ALA A 155 -20.94 -6.47 34.80
C ALA A 155 -20.00 -5.25 34.82
N PRO A 156 -20.43 -4.09 35.37
CA PRO A 156 -19.53 -2.97 35.64
C PRO A 156 -18.33 -3.41 36.50
N GLY A 157 -17.10 -3.11 36.05
CA GLY A 157 -15.87 -3.52 36.73
C GLY A 157 -15.45 -4.99 36.56
N ALA A 158 -16.17 -5.78 35.76
CA ALA A 158 -15.76 -7.14 35.42
C ALA A 158 -14.52 -7.15 34.50
N ALA A 159 -13.82 -8.29 34.45
CA ALA A 159 -12.69 -8.48 33.54
C ALA A 159 -13.07 -8.17 32.08
N PRO A 160 -12.12 -7.70 31.25
CA PRO A 160 -12.33 -7.44 29.83
C PRO A 160 -13.05 -8.60 29.13
N PRO A 161 -14.03 -8.34 28.23
CA PRO A 161 -14.72 -9.40 27.50
C PRO A 161 -13.77 -10.08 26.51
N THR A 162 -14.12 -11.29 26.08
CA THR A 162 -13.40 -11.97 25.00
C THR A 162 -13.74 -11.34 23.65
N VAL A 163 -12.77 -11.29 22.73
CA VAL A 163 -13.03 -10.80 21.36
C VAL A 163 -14.08 -11.65 20.65
N GLU A 164 -14.15 -12.94 20.96
CA GLU A 164 -15.21 -13.85 20.49
C GLU A 164 -16.61 -13.28 20.78
N ARG A 165 -16.88 -12.90 22.04
CA ARG A 165 -18.17 -12.34 22.45
C ARG A 165 -18.49 -11.04 21.71
N VAL A 166 -17.52 -10.14 21.63
CA VAL A 166 -17.65 -8.85 20.94
C VAL A 166 -17.97 -9.06 19.45
N LEU A 167 -17.32 -10.01 18.78
CA LEU A 167 -17.55 -10.31 17.37
C LEU A 167 -18.84 -11.12 17.12
N ALA A 168 -19.29 -11.93 18.07
CA ALA A 168 -20.60 -12.56 18.03
C ALA A 168 -21.73 -11.52 18.10
N GLU A 169 -21.61 -10.54 19.00
CA GLU A 169 -22.54 -9.40 19.10
C GLU A 169 -22.52 -8.55 17.82
N PHE A 170 -21.34 -8.28 17.27
CA PHE A 170 -21.20 -7.60 15.97
C PHE A 170 -21.91 -8.38 14.86
N HIS A 171 -21.70 -9.69 14.75
CA HIS A 171 -22.34 -10.53 13.74
C HIS A 171 -23.87 -10.50 13.83
N ALA A 172 -24.42 -10.56 15.05
CA ALA A 172 -25.84 -10.45 15.30
C ALA A 172 -26.37 -9.06 14.88
N ALA A 173 -25.67 -7.99 15.24
CA ALA A 173 -26.05 -6.63 14.89
C ALA A 173 -26.02 -6.39 13.36
N VAL A 174 -25.05 -6.98 12.65
CA VAL A 174 -25.00 -6.97 11.17
C VAL A 174 -26.23 -7.68 10.60
N GLY A 175 -26.64 -8.81 11.18
CA GLY A 175 -27.85 -9.54 10.81
C GLY A 175 -29.14 -8.73 10.98
N ALA A 176 -29.22 -7.94 12.05
CA ALA A 176 -30.37 -7.11 12.35
C ALA A 176 -30.38 -5.75 11.61
N GLY A 177 -29.32 -5.42 10.85
CA GLY A 177 -29.20 -4.11 10.20
C GLY A 177 -29.03 -2.94 11.17
N HIS A 178 -28.57 -3.21 12.40
CA HIS A 178 -28.44 -2.23 13.48
C HIS A 178 -27.06 -1.56 13.53
N VAL A 179 -26.06 -2.10 12.81
CA VAL A 179 -24.71 -1.51 12.80
C VAL A 179 -24.69 -0.26 11.93
N GLY A 180 -24.30 0.88 12.52
CA GLY A 180 -24.21 2.17 11.84
C GLY A 180 -25.42 3.10 12.02
N ARG A 181 -26.40 2.76 12.87
CA ARG A 181 -27.54 3.62 13.23
C ARG A 181 -27.33 4.50 14.49
N GLY A 182 -26.09 4.62 14.98
CA GLY A 182 -25.71 5.45 16.13
C GLY A 182 -25.15 6.82 15.74
N THR A 183 -25.37 7.81 16.61
CA THR A 183 -25.18 9.28 16.51
C THR A 183 -23.98 9.80 15.70
N ALA A 184 -24.20 10.96 15.05
CA ALA A 184 -23.19 11.75 14.33
C ALA A 184 -21.85 11.81 15.08
N PRO A 185 -20.70 11.84 14.39
CA PRO A 185 -19.39 11.76 15.02
C PRO A 185 -19.16 13.02 15.87
N GLY A 186 -19.49 12.92 17.16
CA GLY A 186 -18.90 13.77 18.17
C GLY A 186 -17.39 13.58 18.10
N ARG A 187 -16.67 14.69 18.11
CA ARG A 187 -15.19 14.75 18.18
C ARG A 187 -14.70 13.64 19.12
N PRO A 188 -13.77 12.75 18.69
CA PRO A 188 -13.32 11.65 19.53
C PRO A 188 -12.74 12.24 20.80
N ARG A 189 -13.45 12.06 21.92
CA ARG A 189 -12.89 12.23 23.25
C ARG A 189 -11.92 11.07 23.40
N ALA A 190 -10.65 11.34 23.63
CA ALA A 190 -9.69 10.29 23.96
C ALA A 190 -10.27 9.53 25.17
N PRO A 191 -10.53 8.23 25.07
CA PRO A 191 -10.76 7.42 26.25
C PRO A 191 -9.51 7.59 27.12
N GLU A 192 -9.69 7.97 28.39
CA GLU A 192 -8.56 8.05 29.33
C GLU A 192 -7.94 6.67 29.57
N ASP A 193 -8.69 5.58 29.29
CA ASP A 193 -8.22 4.20 29.25
C ASP A 193 -8.68 3.45 27.99
N PRO A 194 -7.82 2.63 27.35
CA PRO A 194 -8.20 1.82 26.20
C PRO A 194 -9.26 0.78 26.57
N VAL A 195 -10.33 0.72 25.79
CA VAL A 195 -11.42 -0.26 25.94
C VAL A 195 -10.97 -1.57 25.29
N ASP A 196 -10.39 -2.44 26.11
CA ASP A 196 -9.74 -3.67 25.67
C ASP A 196 -10.68 -4.87 25.66
N ALA A 197 -10.51 -5.74 24.66
CA ALA A 197 -11.04 -7.09 24.65
C ALA A 197 -9.88 -8.10 24.55
N ARG A 198 -10.01 -9.24 25.21
CA ARG A 198 -8.95 -10.25 25.31
C ARG A 198 -9.11 -11.36 24.28
N LEU A 199 -8.00 -11.81 23.73
CA LEU A 199 -7.92 -12.98 22.85
C LEU A 199 -6.55 -13.66 23.01
N THR A 200 -6.49 -14.93 22.66
CA THR A 200 -5.23 -15.68 22.61
C THR A 200 -4.35 -15.20 21.45
N THR A 201 -3.05 -15.45 21.54
CA THR A 201 -2.12 -15.15 20.45
C THR A 201 -2.46 -15.91 19.16
N VAL A 202 -3.07 -17.09 19.27
CA VAL A 202 -3.52 -17.88 18.10
C VAL A 202 -4.69 -17.17 17.42
N GLU A 203 -5.73 -16.81 18.17
CA GLU A 203 -6.88 -16.07 17.65
C GLU A 203 -6.49 -14.71 17.06
N ALA A 204 -5.52 -14.02 17.66
CA ALA A 204 -4.99 -12.77 17.12
C ALA A 204 -4.36 -12.96 15.73
N ARG A 205 -3.63 -14.06 15.52
CA ARG A 205 -3.02 -14.39 14.21
C ARG A 205 -4.08 -14.77 13.18
N GLU A 206 -5.08 -15.54 13.56
CA GLU A 206 -6.20 -15.91 12.69
C GLU A 206 -6.99 -14.68 12.26
N LEU A 207 -7.38 -13.83 13.21
CA LEU A 207 -8.08 -12.58 12.95
C LEU A 207 -7.25 -11.64 12.06
N ALA A 208 -5.94 -11.54 12.34
CA ALA A 208 -5.01 -10.74 11.55
C ALA A 208 -4.85 -11.23 10.12
N SER A 209 -4.95 -12.53 9.90
CA SER A 209 -4.91 -13.13 8.58
C SER A 209 -6.22 -12.88 7.83
N LEU A 210 -7.36 -12.97 8.51
CA LEU A 210 -8.68 -12.82 7.89
C LEU A 210 -8.93 -11.41 7.35
N TYR A 211 -8.67 -10.34 8.12
CA TYR A 211 -8.95 -8.98 7.62
C TYR A 211 -8.03 -8.58 6.44
N MET A 212 -7.04 -9.41 6.10
CA MET A 212 -6.27 -9.25 4.86
C MET A 212 -7.07 -9.56 3.61
N LEU A 213 -8.18 -10.29 3.72
CA LEU A 213 -9.15 -10.51 2.64
C LEU A 213 -9.60 -9.19 1.99
N GLY A 214 -9.69 -8.11 2.79
CA GLY A 214 -10.02 -6.76 2.31
C GLY A 214 -9.02 -6.19 1.29
N ARG A 215 -7.84 -6.78 1.13
CA ARG A 215 -6.83 -6.41 0.11
C ARG A 215 -6.73 -7.40 -1.04
N ARG A 216 -7.33 -8.59 -0.92
CA ARG A 216 -7.23 -9.69 -1.89
C ARG A 216 -8.42 -9.64 -2.84
N CYS A 217 -8.55 -8.54 -3.58
CA CYS A 217 -9.74 -8.24 -4.38
C CYS A 217 -9.65 -8.70 -5.84
N PHE A 218 -8.60 -9.45 -6.21
CA PHE A 218 -8.38 -9.86 -7.59
C PHE A 218 -8.95 -11.23 -7.88
N THR A 219 -9.51 -11.41 -9.06
CA THR A 219 -10.01 -12.71 -9.54
C THR A 219 -8.86 -13.61 -9.97
N ASP A 220 -9.10 -14.92 -10.11
CA ASP A 220 -8.10 -15.84 -10.66
C ASP A 220 -7.72 -15.49 -12.10
N GLU A 221 -8.66 -14.92 -12.86
CA GLU A 221 -8.41 -14.49 -14.24
C GLU A 221 -7.49 -13.28 -14.29
N GLU A 222 -7.75 -12.28 -13.44
CA GLU A 222 -6.90 -11.10 -13.31
C GLU A 222 -5.47 -11.49 -12.91
N LEU A 223 -5.32 -12.44 -11.97
CA LEU A 223 -3.98 -12.90 -11.55
C LEU A 223 -3.27 -13.70 -12.64
N ARG A 224 -3.97 -14.59 -13.36
CA ARG A 224 -3.37 -15.35 -14.47
C ARG A 224 -2.91 -14.45 -15.61
N LEU A 225 -3.69 -13.42 -15.95
CA LEU A 225 -3.26 -12.43 -16.94
C LEU A 225 -2.12 -11.57 -16.40
N ALA A 226 -2.17 -11.15 -15.13
CA ALA A 226 -1.09 -10.39 -14.52
C ALA A 226 0.25 -11.14 -14.46
N GLN A 227 0.23 -12.47 -14.29
CA GLN A 227 1.43 -13.31 -14.37
C GLN A 227 2.11 -13.18 -15.74
N ARG A 228 1.33 -13.28 -16.83
CA ARG A 228 1.88 -13.11 -18.18
C ARG A 228 2.34 -11.66 -18.45
N LEU A 229 1.57 -10.67 -17.98
CA LEU A 229 1.99 -9.27 -18.03
C LEU A 229 3.31 -9.03 -17.29
N ALA A 230 3.56 -9.75 -16.18
CA ALA A 230 4.82 -9.66 -15.45
C ALA A 230 6.01 -10.23 -16.24
N GLU A 231 5.78 -11.06 -17.25
CA GLU A 231 6.78 -11.57 -18.20
C GLU A 231 7.01 -10.64 -19.39
N ASN A 232 6.12 -9.69 -19.63
CA ASN A 232 6.22 -8.76 -20.75
C ASN A 232 7.49 -7.89 -20.64
N PRO A 233 8.44 -7.97 -21.59
CA PRO A 233 9.71 -7.25 -21.50
C PRO A 233 9.54 -5.73 -21.46
N ARG A 234 8.57 -5.19 -22.20
CA ARG A 234 8.28 -3.75 -22.23
C ARG A 234 7.76 -3.26 -20.88
N LEU A 235 6.97 -4.10 -20.21
CA LEU A 235 6.44 -3.77 -18.88
C LEU A 235 7.50 -3.90 -17.81
N ARG A 236 8.35 -4.94 -17.87
CA ARG A 236 9.52 -5.07 -16.97
C ARG A 236 10.43 -3.86 -17.09
N TYR A 237 10.78 -3.47 -18.31
CA TYR A 237 11.53 -2.25 -18.60
C TYR A 237 10.87 -1.02 -17.96
N ALA A 238 9.57 -0.81 -18.21
CA ALA A 238 8.84 0.34 -17.70
C ALA A 238 8.79 0.39 -16.16
N LEU A 239 8.63 -0.75 -15.50
CA LEU A 239 8.64 -0.86 -14.04
C LEU A 239 10.01 -0.48 -13.45
N LEU A 240 11.10 -0.99 -14.04
CA LEU A 240 12.46 -0.66 -13.59
C LEU A 240 12.78 0.83 -13.77
N ALA A 241 12.50 1.37 -14.96
CA ALA A 241 12.74 2.79 -15.26
C ALA A 241 11.90 3.70 -14.35
N THR A 242 10.63 3.37 -14.15
CA THR A 242 9.73 4.09 -13.23
C THR A 242 10.28 4.06 -11.81
N HIS A 243 10.79 2.92 -11.35
CA HIS A 243 11.34 2.80 -10.01
C HIS A 243 12.66 3.60 -9.85
N LEU A 244 13.59 3.52 -10.80
CA LEU A 244 14.80 4.35 -10.78
C LEU A 244 14.47 5.83 -10.76
N ARG A 245 13.48 6.25 -11.57
CA ARG A 245 12.97 7.62 -11.57
C ARG A 245 12.45 8.03 -10.19
N LEU A 246 11.75 7.14 -9.48
CA LEU A 246 11.26 7.40 -8.13
C LEU A 246 12.41 7.59 -7.14
N VAL A 247 13.44 6.74 -7.22
CA VAL A 247 14.63 6.82 -6.35
C VAL A 247 15.38 8.13 -6.59
N ALA A 248 15.58 8.51 -7.86
CA ALA A 248 16.27 9.75 -8.25
C ALA A 248 15.54 10.98 -7.69
N GLU A 249 14.22 11.08 -7.94
CA GLU A 249 13.41 12.21 -7.44
C GLU A 249 13.34 12.23 -5.91
N SER A 250 13.28 11.06 -5.27
CA SER A 250 13.26 10.94 -3.80
C SER A 250 14.60 11.29 -3.17
N GLY A 251 15.73 10.99 -3.83
CA GLY A 251 17.07 11.30 -3.33
C GLY A 251 17.34 12.79 -3.21
N ALA A 252 16.99 13.56 -4.24
CA ALA A 252 17.11 15.01 -4.23
C ALA A 252 16.29 15.65 -3.09
N GLU A 253 15.09 15.14 -2.84
CA GLU A 253 14.20 15.64 -1.79
C GLU A 253 14.62 15.17 -0.38
N ALA A 254 15.10 13.93 -0.26
CA ALA A 254 15.57 13.37 1.00
C ALA A 254 16.71 14.21 1.59
N VAL A 255 17.65 14.68 0.76
CA VAL A 255 18.75 15.56 1.20
C VAL A 255 18.21 16.84 1.83
N ARG A 256 17.28 17.51 1.14
CA ARG A 256 16.63 18.73 1.62
C ARG A 256 15.93 18.52 2.96
N LEU A 257 15.26 17.38 3.14
CA LEU A 257 14.51 17.09 4.37
C LEU A 257 15.39 16.68 5.53
N THR A 258 16.47 15.94 5.29
CA THR A 258 17.42 15.62 6.35
C THR A 258 18.13 16.85 6.90
N VAL A 259 18.34 17.90 6.08
CA VAL A 259 18.82 19.20 6.58
C VAL A 259 17.79 19.82 7.53
N GLY A 260 16.50 19.71 7.22
CA GLY A 260 15.43 20.21 8.10
C GLY A 260 15.24 19.39 9.38
N TRP A 261 15.38 18.07 9.32
CA TRP A 261 15.03 17.16 10.43
C TRP A 261 16.24 16.61 11.20
N GLY A 262 17.45 16.84 10.71
CA GLY A 262 18.70 16.43 11.35
C GLY A 262 19.00 14.92 11.34
N THR A 263 18.18 14.08 10.71
CA THR A 263 18.41 12.62 10.69
C THR A 263 17.86 11.90 9.46
N THR A 264 18.61 10.94 8.94
CA THR A 264 18.20 9.99 7.90
C THR A 264 17.10 9.03 8.34
N ARG A 265 16.82 8.91 9.65
CA ARG A 265 15.70 8.09 10.16
C ARG A 265 14.34 8.56 9.63
N ALA A 266 14.24 9.81 9.18
CA ALA A 266 13.08 10.36 8.47
C ALA A 266 12.64 9.51 7.25
N LEU A 267 13.56 8.74 6.68
CA LEU A 267 13.35 7.97 5.45
C LEU A 267 12.83 6.55 5.69
N LEU A 268 12.81 6.07 6.96
CA LEU A 268 12.36 4.73 7.31
C LEU A 268 10.94 4.36 6.79
N PRO A 269 9.96 5.28 6.73
CA PRO A 269 8.63 4.99 6.19
C PRO A 269 8.63 4.64 4.68
N PHE A 270 9.70 4.94 3.94
CA PHE A 270 9.79 4.74 2.49
C PHE A 270 10.66 3.54 2.12
N THR A 271 11.02 2.72 3.11
CA THR A 271 11.85 1.53 2.94
C THR A 271 11.26 0.51 1.97
N GLU A 272 9.95 0.57 1.65
CA GLU A 272 9.36 -0.27 0.61
C GLU A 272 9.79 0.13 -0.81
N ALA A 273 10.12 1.42 -1.03
CA ALA A 273 10.55 1.95 -2.30
C ALA A 273 12.08 2.01 -2.40
N PHE A 274 12.76 2.53 -1.38
CA PHE A 274 14.22 2.67 -1.44
C PHE A 274 14.85 2.46 -0.07
N VAL A 275 16.14 2.14 -0.06
CA VAL A 275 16.92 2.04 1.17
C VAL A 275 18.13 2.96 1.14
N ASN A 276 18.50 3.50 2.30
CA ASN A 276 19.78 4.19 2.45
C ASN A 276 20.91 3.16 2.54
N ARG A 277 21.75 3.06 1.51
CA ARG A 277 22.85 2.09 1.41
C ARG A 277 23.88 2.26 2.53
N THR A 278 24.14 3.49 2.94
CA THR A 278 25.07 3.84 4.04
C THR A 278 24.48 3.60 5.43
N GLY A 279 23.21 3.16 5.51
CA GLY A 279 22.50 2.90 6.75
C GLY A 279 21.82 4.14 7.35
N TYR A 280 20.78 3.91 8.16
CA TYR A 280 19.96 4.98 8.74
C TYR A 280 20.55 5.66 9.99
N ALA A 281 21.74 5.24 10.40
CA ALA A 281 22.54 5.91 11.43
C ALA A 281 23.58 6.88 10.84
N SER A 282 23.84 6.78 9.53
CA SER A 282 24.77 7.68 8.83
C SER A 282 24.04 8.95 8.40
N PRO A 283 24.64 10.14 8.49
CA PRO A 283 24.06 11.36 7.92
C PRO A 283 24.12 11.40 6.40
N VAL A 284 24.87 10.49 5.76
CA VAL A 284 25.01 10.42 4.31
C VAL A 284 23.77 9.77 3.70
N ILE A 285 23.10 10.45 2.78
CA ILE A 285 22.00 9.87 1.99
C ILE A 285 22.55 9.31 0.70
N ASP A 286 22.34 8.02 0.53
CA ASP A 286 22.72 7.27 -0.66
C ASP A 286 21.62 6.25 -0.94
N LEU A 287 20.60 6.71 -1.67
CA LEU A 287 19.41 5.89 -1.91
C LEU A 287 19.67 4.88 -3.01
N SER A 288 19.29 3.63 -2.72
CA SER A 288 19.23 2.55 -3.70
C SER A 288 17.80 2.03 -3.82
N PRO A 289 17.34 1.63 -5.02
CA PRO A 289 16.04 0.97 -5.17
C PRO A 289 15.92 -0.24 -4.24
N ASN A 290 14.77 -0.37 -3.57
CA ASN A 290 14.41 -1.59 -2.87
C ASN A 290 13.61 -2.50 -3.84
N PRO A 291 14.15 -3.65 -4.28
CA PRO A 291 13.48 -4.51 -5.26
C PRO A 291 12.13 -5.05 -4.78
N LYS A 292 11.84 -4.99 -3.47
CA LYS A 292 10.52 -5.24 -2.90
C LYS A 292 9.41 -4.43 -3.60
N LEU A 293 9.70 -3.21 -4.07
CA LEU A 293 8.71 -2.40 -4.78
C LEU A 293 8.23 -3.05 -6.08
N ILE A 294 9.12 -3.78 -6.78
CA ILE A 294 8.75 -4.50 -8.01
C ILE A 294 7.72 -5.57 -7.69
N THR A 295 7.97 -6.40 -6.67
CA THR A 295 6.99 -7.38 -6.21
C THR A 295 5.69 -6.72 -5.80
N VAL A 296 5.73 -5.58 -5.08
CA VAL A 296 4.53 -4.83 -4.70
C VAL A 296 3.75 -4.33 -5.93
N LEU A 297 4.41 -3.83 -6.96
CA LEU A 297 3.78 -3.39 -8.20
C LEU A 297 3.19 -4.58 -8.97
N CYS A 298 3.93 -5.68 -9.11
CA CYS A 298 3.47 -6.92 -9.72
C CYS A 298 2.23 -7.47 -9.01
N ASP A 299 2.21 -7.44 -7.68
CA ASP A 299 1.14 -8.05 -6.89
C ASP A 299 -0.12 -7.19 -6.70
N ASN A 300 -0.03 -5.88 -6.94
CA ASN A 300 -1.12 -4.94 -6.62
C ASN A 300 -1.53 -4.04 -7.80
N VAL A 301 -0.62 -3.74 -8.74
CA VAL A 301 -0.91 -2.90 -9.91
C VAL A 301 -1.20 -3.76 -11.13
N LEU A 302 -0.39 -4.77 -11.42
CA LEU A 302 -0.58 -5.60 -12.62
C LEU A 302 -1.94 -6.34 -12.66
N PRO A 303 -2.47 -6.89 -11.55
CA PRO A 303 -3.81 -7.48 -11.55
C PRO A 303 -4.92 -6.46 -11.80
N ALA A 304 -4.72 -5.21 -11.42
CA ALA A 304 -5.66 -4.14 -11.73
C ALA A 304 -5.58 -3.75 -13.22
N VAL A 305 -4.37 -3.70 -13.80
CA VAL A 305 -4.18 -3.52 -15.27
C VAL A 305 -4.81 -4.68 -16.04
N ALA A 306 -4.60 -5.91 -15.60
CA ALA A 306 -5.23 -7.09 -16.16
C ALA A 306 -6.76 -6.99 -16.13
N GLY A 307 -7.34 -6.54 -15.01
CA GLY A 307 -8.78 -6.30 -14.90
C GLY A 307 -9.30 -5.27 -15.92
N GLU A 308 -8.53 -4.22 -16.22
CA GLU A 308 -8.89 -3.24 -17.25
C GLU A 308 -8.81 -3.83 -18.66
N LEU A 309 -7.83 -4.68 -18.97
CA LEU A 309 -7.76 -5.38 -20.25
C LEU A 309 -8.92 -6.36 -20.43
N ILE A 310 -9.23 -7.14 -19.40
CA ILE A 310 -10.39 -8.06 -19.38
C ILE A 310 -11.69 -7.28 -19.61
N GLY A 311 -11.86 -6.15 -18.90
CA GLY A 311 -13.04 -5.28 -19.07
C GLY A 311 -13.17 -4.68 -20.46
N ARG A 312 -12.06 -4.49 -21.18
CA ARG A 312 -12.03 -4.06 -22.59
C ARG A 312 -12.22 -5.21 -23.59
N ASN A 313 -12.31 -6.45 -23.12
CA ASN A 313 -12.23 -7.65 -23.95
C ASN A 313 -10.97 -7.65 -24.84
N ALA A 314 -9.85 -7.20 -24.29
CA ALA A 314 -8.58 -7.03 -24.98
C ALA A 314 -7.60 -8.14 -24.58
N ALA A 315 -6.82 -8.60 -25.57
CA ALA A 315 -5.74 -9.54 -25.34
C ALA A 315 -4.51 -8.84 -24.72
N GLU A 316 -3.53 -9.64 -24.29
CA GLU A 316 -2.32 -9.17 -23.62
C GLU A 316 -1.44 -8.27 -24.48
N ASP A 317 -1.37 -8.56 -25.77
CA ASP A 317 -0.62 -7.80 -26.78
C ASP A 317 -1.22 -6.41 -27.06
N ALA A 318 -2.50 -6.22 -26.70
CA ALA A 318 -3.19 -4.93 -26.76
C ALA A 318 -2.88 -4.02 -25.55
N LEU A 319 -1.96 -4.40 -24.66
CA LEU A 319 -1.51 -3.54 -23.56
C LEU A 319 -0.96 -2.21 -24.11
N ASP A 320 -1.57 -1.11 -23.69
CA ASP A 320 -1.22 0.26 -24.04
C ASP A 320 -1.07 1.18 -22.81
N ALA A 321 -0.63 2.42 -23.05
CA ALA A 321 -0.48 3.42 -22.00
C ALA A 321 -1.79 3.71 -21.27
N ASP A 322 -2.92 3.74 -21.99
CA ASP A 322 -4.23 4.02 -21.40
C ASP A 322 -4.68 2.89 -20.47
N ALA A 323 -4.39 1.63 -20.79
CA ALA A 323 -4.62 0.47 -19.92
C ALA A 323 -3.76 0.56 -18.65
N LEU A 324 -2.50 0.99 -18.76
CA LEU A 324 -1.63 1.21 -17.60
C LEU A 324 -2.16 2.33 -16.70
N VAL A 325 -2.56 3.47 -17.27
CA VAL A 325 -3.16 4.57 -16.50
C VAL A 325 -4.44 4.12 -15.80
N ALA A 326 -5.35 3.47 -16.53
CA ALA A 326 -6.60 2.97 -15.98
C ALA A 326 -6.35 1.93 -14.87
N GLY A 327 -5.40 1.02 -15.07
CA GLY A 327 -5.05 -0.02 -14.11
C GLY A 327 -4.45 0.53 -12.82
N VAL A 328 -3.57 1.52 -12.89
CA VAL A 328 -3.05 2.19 -11.68
C VAL A 328 -4.19 2.89 -10.92
N GLN A 329 -5.10 3.57 -11.62
CA GLN A 329 -6.27 4.16 -10.97
C GLN A 329 -7.18 3.10 -10.35
N ALA A 330 -7.40 1.98 -11.04
CA ALA A 330 -8.20 0.87 -10.57
C ALA A 330 -7.61 0.25 -9.30
N ALA A 331 -6.28 0.05 -9.24
CA ALA A 331 -5.60 -0.41 -8.03
C ALA A 331 -5.88 0.51 -6.83
N VAL A 332 -5.79 1.84 -7.03
CA VAL A 332 -6.11 2.83 -6.00
C VAL A 332 -7.58 2.76 -5.59
N ARG A 333 -8.52 2.77 -6.55
CA ARG A 333 -9.97 2.69 -6.30
C ARG A 333 -10.37 1.43 -5.53
N ARG A 334 -9.77 0.29 -5.90
CA ARG A 334 -10.01 -1.02 -5.27
C ARG A 334 -9.43 -1.12 -3.86
N GLY A 335 -8.70 -0.10 -3.38
CA GLY A 335 -8.23 -0.01 -2.00
C GLY A 335 -7.17 -1.05 -1.63
N VAL A 336 -6.41 -1.57 -2.60
CA VAL A 336 -5.35 -2.60 -2.35
C VAL A 336 -4.26 -2.13 -1.40
N PHE A 337 -4.14 -0.80 -1.26
CA PHE A 337 -3.20 -0.14 -0.38
C PHE A 337 -3.82 0.42 0.91
N ALA A 338 -5.11 0.19 1.13
CA ALA A 338 -5.81 0.50 2.37
C ALA A 338 -5.94 -0.78 3.20
N VAL A 339 -5.57 -0.70 4.48
CA VAL A 339 -5.63 -1.84 5.41
C VAL A 339 -6.24 -1.37 6.71
N THR A 340 -7.25 -2.08 7.19
CA THR A 340 -7.66 -1.95 8.59
C THR A 340 -6.93 -3.01 9.39
N ILE A 341 -6.22 -2.60 10.45
CA ILE A 341 -5.47 -3.49 11.34
C ILE A 341 -6.06 -3.44 12.75
N GLY A 342 -5.97 -4.54 13.48
CA GLY A 342 -6.22 -4.57 14.91
C GLY A 342 -5.11 -3.86 15.69
N LEU A 343 -5.48 -3.15 16.74
CA LEU A 343 -4.56 -2.50 17.67
C LEU A 343 -4.32 -3.43 18.86
N PHE A 344 -3.24 -4.22 18.78
CA PHE A 344 -2.90 -5.19 19.81
C PHE A 344 -1.92 -4.62 20.83
N HIS A 345 -2.15 -4.93 22.10
CA HIS A 345 -1.26 -4.67 23.22
C HIS A 345 -0.81 -6.02 23.81
N ARG A 346 0.45 -6.07 24.27
CA ARG A 346 0.93 -7.21 25.06
C ARG A 346 0.22 -7.15 26.41
N SER A 347 -0.38 -8.26 26.83
CA SER A 347 -0.83 -8.40 28.21
C SER A 347 0.30 -8.92 29.10
N GLU A 348 0.11 -8.87 30.42
CA GLU A 348 1.03 -9.50 31.39
C GLU A 348 1.19 -11.01 31.16
N ARG A 349 0.19 -11.63 30.54
CA ARG A 349 0.21 -13.04 30.14
C ARG A 349 0.71 -13.20 28.70
N PRO A 350 1.77 -14.00 28.46
CA PRO A 350 2.38 -14.12 27.13
C PRO A 350 1.48 -14.83 26.10
N ASP A 351 0.50 -15.61 26.56
CA ASP A 351 -0.46 -16.31 25.71
C ASP A 351 -1.66 -15.43 25.30
N VAL A 352 -1.84 -14.28 25.95
CA VAL A 352 -3.00 -13.39 25.78
C VAL A 352 -2.57 -12.03 25.21
N ALA A 353 -3.30 -11.59 24.20
CA ALA A 353 -3.25 -10.24 23.67
C ALA A 353 -4.48 -9.44 24.11
N ALA A 354 -4.33 -8.13 24.24
CA ALA A 354 -5.43 -7.20 24.37
C ALA A 354 -5.63 -6.49 23.02
N LEU A 355 -6.88 -6.43 22.55
CA LEU A 355 -7.28 -5.71 21.35
C LEU A 355 -8.06 -4.46 21.79
N SER A 356 -7.50 -3.28 21.52
CA SER A 356 -8.10 -1.99 21.90
C SER A 356 -8.97 -1.37 20.81
N GLY A 357 -8.96 -1.96 19.61
CA GLY A 357 -9.81 -1.56 18.50
C GLY A 357 -9.15 -1.75 17.14
N PHE A 358 -9.64 -1.02 16.15
CA PHE A 358 -9.22 -1.13 14.76
C PHE A 358 -8.84 0.21 14.18
N SER A 359 -7.74 0.24 13.44
CA SER A 359 -7.26 1.44 12.77
C SER A 359 -7.21 1.22 11.27
N ARG A 360 -7.97 2.02 10.52
CA ARG A 360 -7.83 2.10 9.07
C ARG A 360 -6.54 2.86 8.76
N ARG A 361 -5.58 2.16 8.19
CA ARG A 361 -4.33 2.69 7.66
C ARG A 361 -4.40 2.68 6.14
N VAL A 362 -4.49 3.87 5.55
CA VAL A 362 -4.14 4.03 4.14
C VAL A 362 -2.65 4.31 4.13
N CYS A 363 -1.87 3.62 3.30
CA CYS A 363 -0.49 4.04 3.10
C CYS A 363 -0.53 5.51 2.63
N PRO A 364 0.04 6.47 3.37
CA PRO A 364 -0.11 7.89 3.07
C PRO A 364 0.47 8.22 1.68
N ALA A 365 1.40 7.39 1.21
CA ALA A 365 1.97 7.46 -0.12
C ALA A 365 1.06 6.90 -1.24
N VAL A 366 -0.15 6.39 -0.99
CA VAL A 366 -0.97 5.72 -2.03
C VAL A 366 -1.40 6.63 -3.15
N THR A 367 -2.03 7.76 -2.81
CA THR A 367 -2.45 8.75 -3.78
C THR A 367 -1.25 9.29 -4.58
N PRO A 368 -0.13 9.68 -3.95
CA PRO A 368 1.01 10.17 -4.71
C PRO A 368 1.77 9.12 -5.48
N PHE A 369 1.99 7.95 -4.92
CA PHE A 369 2.61 6.83 -5.61
C PHE A 369 1.75 6.42 -6.82
N GLY A 370 0.42 6.37 -6.66
CA GLY A 370 -0.51 6.17 -7.76
C GLY A 370 -0.40 7.28 -8.81
N GLY A 371 -0.28 8.55 -8.40
CA GLY A 371 -0.05 9.68 -9.31
C GLY A 371 1.28 9.60 -10.07
N PHE A 372 2.35 9.19 -9.37
CA PHE A 372 3.69 8.98 -9.92
C PHE A 372 3.67 7.84 -10.94
N CYS A 373 3.13 6.67 -10.59
CA CYS A 373 2.99 5.53 -11.50
C CYS A 373 2.12 5.89 -12.71
N ARG A 374 0.99 6.60 -12.52
CA ARG A 374 0.14 7.06 -13.63
C ARG A 374 0.87 7.97 -14.62
N ARG A 375 1.90 8.69 -14.18
CA ARG A 375 2.66 9.60 -15.03
C ARG A 375 3.80 8.87 -15.75
N TRP A 376 4.59 8.11 -15.00
CA TRP A 376 5.87 7.60 -15.49
C TRP A 376 5.80 6.17 -16.05
N LEU A 377 4.95 5.31 -15.51
CA LEU A 377 4.79 3.94 -16.02
C LEU A 377 4.35 3.90 -17.50
N PRO A 378 3.28 4.59 -17.93
CA PRO A 378 2.92 4.61 -19.35
C PRO A 378 3.99 5.27 -20.22
N TYR A 379 4.63 6.35 -19.73
CA TYR A 379 5.71 7.04 -20.44
C TYR A 379 6.86 6.11 -20.79
N TYR A 380 7.35 5.33 -19.81
CA TYR A 380 8.44 4.38 -20.04
C TYR A 380 8.00 3.17 -20.86
N PHE A 381 6.75 2.75 -20.76
CA PHE A 381 6.20 1.65 -21.55
C PHE A 381 6.13 1.97 -23.05
N GLU A 382 5.76 3.20 -23.41
CA GLU A 382 5.71 3.67 -24.81
C GLU A 382 7.11 3.87 -25.41
N ARG A 383 8.09 4.22 -24.56
CA ARG A 383 9.47 4.51 -24.97
C ARG A 383 10.41 3.31 -24.87
N CYS A 384 9.89 2.12 -24.56
CA CYS A 384 10.71 0.91 -24.58
C CYS A 384 11.37 0.76 -25.96
N PRO A 385 12.72 0.72 -26.04
CA PRO A 385 13.43 0.52 -27.29
C PRO A 385 12.91 -0.68 -28.07
N GLY A 386 12.65 -0.50 -29.37
CA GLY A 386 12.08 -1.53 -30.25
C GLY A 386 10.54 -1.56 -30.34
N ALA A 387 9.81 -0.73 -29.57
CA ALA A 387 8.37 -0.54 -29.78
C ALA A 387 8.12 0.34 -31.02
N SER A 388 7.20 -0.08 -31.90
CA SER A 388 6.86 0.65 -33.13
C SER A 388 6.52 2.11 -32.85
N SER A 389 7.11 3.01 -33.65
CA SER A 389 7.08 4.47 -33.51
C SER A 389 5.69 5.11 -33.74
N ARG A 390 4.71 4.82 -32.87
CA ARG A 390 3.55 5.69 -32.74
C ARG A 390 3.94 6.89 -31.90
N ARG A 391 4.33 7.96 -32.60
CA ARG A 391 4.42 9.37 -32.15
C ARG A 391 5.04 9.55 -30.75
N ALA A 392 6.34 9.86 -30.71
CA ALA A 392 7.07 10.12 -29.46
C ALA A 392 6.27 11.06 -28.52
N PRO A 393 5.77 10.56 -27.38
CA PRO A 393 5.16 11.41 -26.38
C PRO A 393 6.25 12.34 -25.85
N SER A 394 5.99 13.64 -25.90
CA SER A 394 6.84 14.62 -25.20
C SER A 394 6.86 14.28 -23.71
N ARG A 395 8.05 14.33 -23.09
CA ARG A 395 8.24 14.15 -21.64
C ARG A 395 7.13 14.91 -20.89
N PRO A 396 6.42 14.27 -19.94
CA PRO A 396 5.33 14.92 -19.24
C PRO A 396 5.83 16.23 -18.64
N ALA A 397 5.15 17.33 -18.97
CA ALA A 397 5.56 18.65 -18.51
C ALA A 397 5.50 18.71 -16.98
N SER A 398 6.52 19.31 -16.37
CA SER A 398 6.43 19.70 -14.96
C SER A 398 5.21 20.62 -14.77
N PRO A 399 4.44 20.47 -13.67
CA PRO A 399 3.15 21.16 -13.49
C PRO A 399 3.20 22.70 -13.58
N GLU A 400 4.37 23.32 -13.48
CA GLU A 400 4.56 24.76 -13.70
C GLU A 400 4.31 25.22 -15.15
N ALA A 401 4.53 24.37 -16.16
CA ALA A 401 4.36 24.75 -17.56
C ALA A 401 2.88 24.84 -17.98
N ALA A 402 1.98 24.15 -17.27
CA ALA A 402 0.54 24.21 -17.52
C ALA A 402 -0.11 25.46 -16.91
N LEU A 403 0.48 26.01 -15.84
CA LEU A 403 0.00 27.24 -15.18
C LEU A 403 0.49 28.52 -15.85
N SER A 404 1.59 28.48 -16.60
CA SER A 404 2.15 29.67 -17.27
C SER A 404 1.41 30.07 -18.55
N ARG A 405 0.38 29.31 -18.99
CA ARG A 405 -0.46 29.64 -20.17
C ARG A 405 -1.88 30.10 -19.83
N ALA A 406 -2.24 30.23 -18.56
CA ALA A 406 -3.49 30.86 -18.15
C ALA A 406 -3.27 32.37 -17.95
N SER A 407 -3.52 33.12 -19.02
CA SER A 407 -3.88 34.56 -19.12
C SER A 407 -3.09 35.64 -18.32
N PRO A 408 -2.84 36.81 -18.94
CA PRO A 408 -2.12 37.92 -18.30
C PRO A 408 -2.93 38.55 -17.16
N PRO A 409 -2.27 39.22 -16.20
CA PRO A 409 -2.96 39.88 -15.10
C PRO A 409 -3.83 41.03 -15.63
N CYS A 410 -5.14 40.96 -15.41
CA CYS A 410 -6.01 42.13 -15.51
C CYS A 410 -5.53 43.19 -14.52
N ARG A 411 -5.06 44.31 -15.07
CA ARG A 411 -4.84 45.56 -14.34
C ARG A 411 -6.19 46.17 -13.95
N THR A 412 -6.30 46.55 -12.68
CA THR A 412 -7.07 47.69 -12.13
C THR A 412 -8.50 47.92 -12.63
N CYS A 413 -9.48 47.73 -11.74
CA CYS A 413 -10.35 48.79 -11.19
C CYS A 413 -11.18 48.19 -10.04
#